data_AF-A0A5D0TIB2-F1
#
_entry.id   AF-A0A5D0TIB2-F1
#
_cell.length_a   1.000
_cell.length_b   1.000
_cell.length_c   1.000
_cell.angle_alpha   90.00
_cell.angle_beta   90.00
_cell.angle_gamma   90.00
#
_symmetry.space_group_name_H-M   'P 1'
#
loop_
_entity.id
_entity.type
_entity.pdbx_description
1 polymer ?
#
loop_
_entity_poly.entity_id
_entity_poly.type
_entity_poly.pdbx_seq_one_letter_code
_entity_poly.pdbx_strand_id
1 'polypeptide(L)' 'GYDDLAFSMMVYPSLSSVNYSKFHWGELALRTLLKRLKNPDIPPQEVVIDVELQIRDSSMKKELTKKNQG' A
#
# COMPACT_ATOMS: atom_id res chain seq x y z
N GLY A 1 1.23 -4.01 7.97
CA GLY A 1 1.14 -4.86 6.77
C GLY A 1 1.56 -4.10 5.54
N TYR A 2 1.54 -4.75 4.37
CA TYR A 2 1.84 -4.16 3.06
C TYR A 2 0.79 -4.65 2.04
N ASP A 3 0.72 -4.01 0.88
CA ASP A 3 -0.19 -4.27 -0.26
C ASP A 3 -1.67 -3.94 -0.08
N ASP A 4 -2.15 -3.86 1.17
CA ASP A 4 -3.55 -3.62 1.50
C ASP A 4 -4.54 -4.54 0.75
N LEU A 5 -4.24 -5.85 0.73
CA LEU A 5 -5.10 -6.86 0.14
C LEU A 5 -6.44 -6.95 0.87
N ALA A 6 -7.50 -7.45 0.22
CA ALA A 6 -8.81 -7.62 0.86
C ALA A 6 -8.76 -8.39 2.19
N PHE A 7 -7.83 -9.35 2.32
CA PHE A 7 -7.62 -10.11 3.55
C PHE A 7 -7.18 -9.26 4.74
N SER A 8 -6.55 -8.09 4.50
CA SER A 8 -6.18 -7.12 5.55
C SER A 8 -7.39 -6.66 6.36
N MET A 9 -8.58 -6.64 5.74
CA MET A 9 -9.84 -6.24 6.38
C MET A 9 -10.62 -7.41 6.99
N MET A 10 -10.28 -8.65 6.64
CA MET A 10 -11.04 -9.85 7.05
C MET A 10 -10.45 -10.56 8.28
N VAL A 11 -9.26 -10.14 8.73
CA VAL A 11 -8.63 -10.64 9.95
C VAL A 11 -8.99 -9.79 11.17
N TYR A 12 -8.85 -10.36 12.37
CA TYR A 12 -9.02 -9.63 13.62
C TYR A 12 -7.75 -9.68 14.49
N PRO A 13 -7.21 -8.54 14.94
CA PRO A 13 -7.62 -7.17 14.58
C PRO A 13 -7.37 -6.89 13.09
N SER A 14 -8.18 -6.00 12.49
CA SER A 14 -8.00 -5.64 11.08
C SER A 14 -6.62 -5.00 10.86
N LEU A 15 -5.93 -5.41 9.80
CA LEU A 15 -4.51 -5.16 9.61
C LEU A 15 -4.24 -3.78 8.98
N SER A 16 -3.60 -2.90 9.72
CA SER A 16 -3.07 -1.63 9.18
C SER A 16 -2.00 -1.92 8.14
N SER A 17 -2.07 -1.31 6.97
CA SER A 17 -1.18 -1.64 5.85
C SER A 17 -0.79 -0.43 5.01
N VAL A 18 0.41 -0.45 4.45
CA VAL A 18 0.81 0.49 3.39
C VAL A 18 0.13 0.05 2.09
N ASN A 19 -0.58 0.95 1.45
CA ASN A 19 -1.26 0.75 0.18
C ASN A 19 -0.54 1.56 -0.92
N TYR A 20 -0.42 0.97 -2.10
CA TYR A 20 -0.05 1.67 -3.33
C TYR A 20 -1.04 1.28 -4.42
N SER A 21 -1.30 2.22 -5.34
CA SER A 21 -2.23 1.98 -6.45
C SER A 21 -1.61 1.03 -7.47
N LYS A 22 -1.83 -0.28 -7.28
CA LYS A 22 -1.39 -1.35 -8.18
C LYS A 22 -1.78 -1.09 -9.64
N PHE A 23 -2.97 -0.53 -9.85
CA PHE A 23 -3.46 -0.17 -11.18
C PHE A 23 -2.63 0.96 -11.81
N HIS A 24 -2.42 2.06 -11.06
CA HIS A 24 -1.62 3.18 -11.53
C HIS A 24 -0.15 2.78 -11.80
N TRP A 25 0.41 1.91 -10.96
CA TRP A 25 1.76 1.35 -11.18
C TRP A 25 1.84 0.59 -12.51
N GLY A 26 0.87 -0.28 -12.80
CA GLY A 26 0.83 -1.01 -14.06
C GLY A 26 0.69 -0.10 -15.27
N GLU A 27 -0.17 0.92 -15.18
CA GLU A 27 -0.31 1.94 -16.21
C GLU A 27 1.00 2.70 -16.46
N LEU A 28 1.66 3.16 -15.40
CA LEU A 28 2.93 3.88 -15.48
C LEU A 28 4.04 3.02 -16.09
N ALA A 29 4.12 1.75 -15.71
CA ALA A 29 5.08 0.81 -16.28
C ALA A 29 4.88 0.65 -17.80
N LEU A 30 3.63 0.44 -18.25
CA LEU A 30 3.30 0.31 -19.67
C LEU A 30 3.61 1.60 -20.43
N ARG A 31 3.22 2.76 -19.89
CA ARG A 31 3.52 4.06 -20.51
C ARG A 31 5.02 4.30 -20.63
N THR A 32 5.80 3.94 -19.62
CA THR A 32 7.26 4.09 -19.62
C THR A 32 7.90 3.18 -20.68
N LEU A 33 7.43 1.94 -20.79
CA LEU A 33 7.86 1.02 -21.84
C LEU A 33 7.53 1.54 -23.24
N LEU A 34 6.30 2.02 -23.47
CA LEU A 34 5.90 2.58 -24.77
C LEU A 34 6.74 3.80 -25.15
N LYS A 35 7.10 4.65 -24.19
CA LYS A 35 8.02 5.78 -24.43
C LYS A 35 9.40 5.30 -24.88
N ARG A 36 9.94 4.25 -24.25
CA ARG A 36 11.22 3.63 -24.62
C ARG A 36 11.20 3.02 -26.01
N LEU A 37 10.15 2.27 -26.34
CA LEU A 37 10.02 1.64 -27.66
C LEU A 37 9.97 2.67 -28.79
N LYS A 38 9.36 3.83 -28.54
CA LYS A 38 9.32 4.93 -29.52
C LYS A 38 10.65 5.69 -29.62
N ASN A 39 11.43 5.75 -28.54
CA ASN A 39 12.70 6.46 -28.46
C ASN A 39 13.76 5.59 -27.76
N PRO A 40 14.43 4.67 -28.47
CA PRO A 40 15.32 3.68 -27.86
C PRO A 40 16.47 4.29 -27.03
N ASP A 41 16.98 5.44 -27.46
CA ASP A 41 18.14 6.14 -26.87
C ASP A 41 17.80 6.97 -25.62
N ILE A 42 16.53 7.01 -25.20
CA ILE A 42 16.14 7.73 -23.97
C ILE A 42 16.93 7.17 -22.77
N PRO A 43 17.46 8.00 -21.85
CA PRO A 43 18.16 7.47 -20.68
C PRO A 43 17.20 6.66 -19.78
N PRO A 44 17.71 5.75 -18.94
CA PRO A 44 16.91 5.09 -17.91
C PRO A 44 16.06 6.08 -17.13
N GLN A 45 14.79 5.75 -16.93
CA GLN A 45 13.87 6.57 -16.13
C GLN A 45 13.71 5.94 -14.76
N GLU A 46 13.91 6.73 -13.72
CA GLU A 46 13.58 6.37 -12.36
C GLU A 46 12.31 7.11 -11.96
N VAL A 47 11.32 6.37 -11.47
CA VAL A 47 10.04 6.94 -11.04
C VAL A 47 9.77 6.48 -9.62
N VAL A 48 9.61 7.44 -8.72
CA VAL A 48 9.14 7.21 -7.35
C VAL A 48 7.62 7.22 -7.37
N ILE A 49 7.00 6.29 -6.66
CA ILE A 49 5.55 6.20 -6.60
C ILE A 49 5.10 6.31 -5.16
N ASP A 50 4.15 7.20 -4.93
CA ASP A 50 3.61 7.48 -3.62
C ASP A 50 2.80 6.30 -3.07
N VAL A 51 2.78 6.22 -1.74
CA VAL A 51 2.06 5.22 -0.98
C VAL A 51 1.21 5.89 0.09
N GLU A 52 0.14 5.22 0.50
CA GLU A 52 -0.77 5.68 1.53
C GLU A 52 -0.76 4.70 2.71
N LEU A 53 -0.75 5.23 3.93
CA LEU A 53 -0.90 4.40 5.13
C LEU A 53 -2.38 4.22 5.46
N GLN A 54 -2.86 2.98 5.40
CA GLN A 54 -4.19 2.59 5.83
C GLN A 54 -4.14 2.15 7.29
N ILE A 55 -4.61 3.03 8.19
CA ILE A 55 -4.64 2.77 9.64
C ILE A 55 -5.90 1.96 9.99
N ARG A 56 -5.71 0.89 10.77
CA ARG A 56 -6.74 -0.04 11.24
C ARG A 56 -6.43 -0.52 12.68
N ASP A 57 -7.25 -1.42 13.20
CA ASP A 57 -7.22 -1.85 14.60
C ASP A 57 -5.86 -2.41 15.06
N SER A 58 -5.12 -3.08 14.16
CA SER A 58 -3.85 -3.73 14.52
C SER A 58 -2.74 -2.76 14.93
N SER A 59 -2.89 -1.45 14.70
CA SER A 59 -1.92 -0.43 15.10
C SER A 59 -2.46 0.51 16.19
N MET A 60 -3.70 0.31 16.63
CA MET A 60 -4.30 1.12 17.69
C MET A 60 -3.84 0.65 19.07
N LYS A 61 -3.71 1.62 19.99
CA LYS A 61 -3.45 1.30 21.40
C LYS A 61 -4.63 0.51 21.96
N LYS A 62 -4.34 -0.64 22.56
CA LYS A 62 -5.36 -1.42 23.28
C LYS A 62 -5.70 -0.70 24.57
N GLU A 63 -6.92 -0.18 24.69
CA GLU A 63 -7.48 0.29 25.96
C GLU A 63 -7.65 -0.92 26.89
N LEU A 64 -6.86 -0.98 27.97
CA LEU A 64 -7.06 -1.98 29.02
C LEU A 64 -8.25 -1.52 29.87
N THR A 65 -9.43 -2.07 29.63
CA THR A 65 -10.54 -1.94 30.58
C THR A 65 -10.10 -2.52 31.92
N LYS A 66 -9.94 -1.67 32.94
CA LYS A 66 -9.75 -2.11 34.32
C LYS A 66 -10.94 -3.01 34.68
N LYS A 67 -10.72 -4.32 34.80
CA LYS A 67 -11.69 -5.21 35.43
C LYS A 67 -11.87 -4.72 36.86
N ASN A 68 -13.05 -4.20 37.18
CA ASN A 68 -13.48 -3.98 38.55
C ASN A 68 -13.37 -5.32 39.28
N GLN A 69 -12.44 -5.40 40.23
CA GLN A 69 -12.40 -6.46 41.23
C GLN A 69 -13.47 -6.08 42.26
N GLY A 70 -14.61 -6.76 42.18
CA GLY A 70 -15.57 -6.89 43.28
C GLY A 70 -15.46 -8.29 43.85
#